data_AF-A0AB36KZC6-F1
#
_entry.id   AF-A0AB36KZC6-F1
#
_cell.length_a   1.000
_cell.length_b   1.000
_cell.length_c   1.000
_cell.angle_alpha   90.00
_cell.angle_beta   90.00
_cell.angle_gamma   90.00
#
_symmetry.space_group_name_H-M   'P 1'
#
loop_
_entity.id
_entity.type
_entity.pdbx_description
1 polymer ?
#
loop_
_entity_poly.entity_id
_entity_poly.type
_entity_poly.pdbx_seq_one_letter_code
_entity_poly.pdbx_strand_id
1 'polypeptide(L)'
;MKLVEILATKIKVWPKDATHAVQDHKGHHSGRIFLLVGPKENTIRNDSLGGWYLGRGVWTAIDPLTNCELADDCRDAIVTRDQWQAAVDSLKSPAWNGEGLPPVGMVCERNKIGTWIETTICGHSPDGKSYVAFFDDYQVGWIAANFIRPIRTAEQIAEDQRKQEIQELMIVLGSVESADYKDIAIAIQQANFRKQVSQ
;
A
#
# COMPACT_ATOMS: atom_id res chain seq x y z
N MET A 1 5.85 7.31 -7.86
CA MET A 1 4.46 6.90 -8.14
C MET A 1 4.48 5.82 -9.21
N LYS A 2 3.63 4.78 -9.13
CA LYS A 2 3.56 3.69 -10.12
C LYS A 2 2.79 4.11 -11.37
N LEU A 3 3.08 3.48 -12.52
CA LEU A 3 2.44 3.80 -13.79
C LEU A 3 0.92 3.60 -13.74
N VAL A 4 0.45 2.54 -13.08
CA VAL A 4 -0.97 2.24 -12.93
C VAL A 4 -1.73 3.35 -12.17
N GLU A 5 -1.08 3.98 -11.19
CA GLU A 5 -1.65 5.07 -10.38
C GLU A 5 -1.77 6.36 -11.20
N ILE A 6 -0.75 6.65 -12.02
CA ILE A 6 -0.77 7.77 -12.98
C ILE A 6 -1.92 7.58 -13.96
N LEU A 7 -2.07 6.38 -14.54
CA LEU A 7 -3.14 6.06 -15.48
C LEU A 7 -4.52 6.16 -14.83
N ALA A 8 -4.68 5.64 -13.62
CA ALA A 8 -5.95 5.69 -12.87
C ALA A 8 -6.38 7.13 -12.55
N THR A 9 -5.42 8.04 -12.35
CA THR A 9 -5.68 9.46 -12.07
C THR A 9 -5.91 10.28 -13.34
N LYS A 10 -5.16 10.00 -14.42
CA LYS A 10 -5.15 10.83 -15.63
C LYS A 10 -6.21 10.41 -16.66
N ILE A 11 -6.57 9.13 -16.71
CA ILE A 11 -7.52 8.60 -17.69
C ILE A 11 -8.87 8.37 -17.02
N LYS A 12 -9.93 8.97 -17.57
CA LYS A 12 -11.30 8.77 -17.08
C LYS A 12 -11.93 7.47 -17.57
N VAL A 13 -11.60 7.06 -18.80
CA VAL A 13 -12.16 5.88 -19.47
C VAL A 13 -11.05 5.20 -20.26
N TRP A 14 -10.82 3.92 -20.00
CA TRP A 14 -9.88 3.12 -20.78
C TRP A 14 -10.36 2.99 -22.22
N PRO A 15 -9.53 3.32 -23.25
CA PRO A 15 -9.94 3.20 -24.65
C PRO A 15 -10.34 1.76 -25.00
N LYS A 16 -11.42 1.60 -25.75
CA LYS A 16 -12.01 0.28 -26.05
C LYS A 16 -11.03 -0.70 -26.68
N ASP A 17 -10.18 -0.20 -27.57
CA ASP A 17 -9.28 -1.03 -28.37
C ASP A 17 -7.88 -1.18 -27.75
N ALA A 18 -7.56 -0.37 -26.72
CA ALA A 18 -6.28 -0.47 -26.02
C ALA A 18 -6.24 -1.73 -25.16
N THR A 19 -5.19 -2.54 -25.32
CA THR A 19 -5.00 -3.77 -24.54
C THR A 19 -4.14 -3.52 -23.30
N HIS A 20 -3.14 -2.65 -23.41
CA HIS A 20 -2.24 -2.29 -22.33
C HIS A 20 -1.62 -0.91 -22.53
N ALA A 21 -0.97 -0.39 -21.50
CA ALA A 21 -0.24 0.86 -21.50
C ALA A 21 1.19 0.68 -21.01
N VAL A 22 2.09 1.48 -21.57
CA VAL A 22 3.52 1.56 -21.19
C VAL A 22 3.96 3.02 -21.15
N GLN A 23 5.06 3.29 -20.46
CA GLN A 23 5.63 4.65 -20.40
C GLN A 23 7.09 4.65 -20.86
N ASP A 24 7.40 5.57 -21.78
CA ASP A 24 8.77 5.80 -22.20
C ASP A 24 9.52 6.62 -21.14
N HIS A 25 10.77 6.25 -20.87
CA HIS A 25 11.53 6.84 -19.77
C HIS A 25 12.75 7.63 -20.22
N LYS A 26 13.21 7.45 -21.46
CA LYS A 26 14.36 8.18 -22.03
C LYS A 26 14.10 8.47 -23.52
N GLY A 27 14.74 9.52 -24.03
CA GLY A 27 14.64 9.94 -25.44
C GLY A 27 13.57 11.00 -25.71
N HIS A 28 13.26 11.23 -27.00
CA HIS A 28 12.35 12.29 -27.47
C HIS A 28 10.90 12.17 -26.97
N HIS A 29 10.54 11.00 -26.44
CA HIS A 29 9.22 10.67 -25.92
C HIS A 29 9.22 10.41 -24.40
N SER A 30 10.29 10.77 -23.68
CA SER A 30 10.36 10.58 -22.23
C SER A 30 9.15 11.17 -21.51
N GLY A 31 8.58 10.40 -20.58
CA GLY A 31 7.39 10.74 -19.81
C GLY A 31 6.07 10.50 -20.54
N ARG A 32 6.09 10.21 -21.85
CA ARG A 32 4.87 9.90 -22.60
C ARG A 32 4.38 8.49 -22.28
N ILE A 33 3.08 8.37 -22.07
CA ILE A 33 2.41 7.07 -21.90
C ILE A 33 1.73 6.73 -23.22
N PHE A 34 1.99 5.51 -23.70
CA PHE A 34 1.38 4.97 -24.91
C PHE A 34 0.32 3.94 -24.53
N LEU A 35 -0.87 4.08 -25.11
CA LEU A 35 -1.92 3.07 -25.06
C LEU A 35 -1.82 2.23 -26.33
N LEU A 36 -1.57 0.94 -26.16
CA LEU A 36 -1.18 0.04 -27.24
C LEU A 36 -2.31 -0.93 -27.58
N VAL A 37 -2.44 -1.26 -28.87
CA VAL A 37 -3.36 -2.28 -29.39
C VAL A 37 -2.55 -3.49 -29.84
N GLY A 38 -2.87 -4.67 -29.29
CA GLY A 38 -2.19 -5.94 -29.61
C GLY A 38 -1.87 -6.80 -28.38
N PRO A 39 -1.33 -8.02 -28.57
CA PRO A 39 -0.94 -8.88 -27.46
C PRO A 39 0.20 -8.26 -26.65
N LYS A 40 0.02 -8.14 -25.32
CA LYS A 40 1.02 -7.53 -24.43
C LYS A 40 2.33 -8.33 -24.38
N GLU A 41 2.27 -9.62 -24.69
CA GLU A 41 3.42 -10.55 -24.71
C GLU A 41 4.42 -10.19 -25.81
N ASN A 42 3.98 -9.48 -26.83
CA ASN A 42 4.85 -9.00 -27.90
C ASN A 42 5.52 -7.67 -27.53
N THR A 43 5.19 -7.06 -26.39
CA THR A 43 5.73 -5.78 -25.95
C THR A 43 7.09 -5.98 -25.32
N ILE A 44 8.10 -5.50 -26.03
CA ILE A 44 9.53 -5.63 -25.74
C ILE A 44 10.08 -4.25 -25.40
N ARG A 45 10.87 -4.18 -24.35
CA ARG A 45 11.59 -2.96 -23.99
C ARG A 45 12.93 -2.87 -24.72
N ASN A 46 13.28 -1.67 -25.19
CA ASN A 46 14.63 -1.37 -25.67
C ASN A 46 15.31 -0.40 -24.71
N ASP A 47 16.19 -0.95 -23.86
CA ASP A 47 16.92 -0.18 -22.86
C ASP A 47 17.87 0.87 -23.46
N SER A 48 18.42 0.60 -24.64
CA SER A 48 19.37 1.50 -25.31
C SER A 48 18.70 2.77 -25.81
N LEU A 49 17.44 2.66 -26.27
CA LEU A 49 16.65 3.79 -26.77
C LEU A 49 15.68 4.35 -25.74
N GLY A 50 15.43 3.63 -24.64
CA GLY A 50 14.61 4.12 -23.53
C GLY A 50 13.10 4.05 -23.76
N GLY A 51 12.68 3.24 -24.72
CA GLY A 51 11.28 3.11 -25.13
C GLY A 51 10.84 1.69 -25.41
N TRP A 52 9.55 1.55 -25.70
CA TRP A 52 8.86 0.28 -25.85
C TRP A 52 8.52 -0.05 -27.31
N TYR A 53 8.60 -1.34 -27.67
CA TYR A 53 8.45 -1.85 -29.03
C TYR A 53 7.60 -3.11 -29.02
N LEU A 54 6.60 -3.21 -29.89
CA LEU A 54 5.87 -4.46 -30.10
C LEU A 54 6.52 -5.24 -31.28
N GLY A 55 6.92 -6.49 -31.06
CA GLY A 55 7.58 -7.31 -32.09
C GLY A 55 6.69 -7.56 -33.32
N ARG A 56 7.31 -7.59 -34.52
CA ARG A 56 6.83 -7.94 -35.91
C ARG A 56 5.33 -7.80 -36.29
N GLY A 57 4.51 -7.03 -35.58
CA GLY A 57 3.09 -6.78 -35.90
C GLY A 57 2.82 -5.30 -36.18
N VAL A 58 1.84 -5.04 -37.05
CA VAL A 58 1.30 -3.69 -37.28
C VAL A 58 0.73 -3.15 -35.96
N TRP A 59 1.07 -1.92 -35.61
CA TRP A 59 0.68 -1.27 -34.36
C TRP A 59 -0.13 -0.01 -34.63
N THR A 60 -0.96 0.34 -33.66
CA THR A 60 -1.56 1.66 -33.56
C THR A 60 -1.39 2.08 -32.10
N ALA A 61 -0.49 3.02 -31.85
CA ALA A 61 -0.55 3.74 -30.58
C ALA A 61 -1.77 4.64 -30.63
N ILE A 62 -2.65 4.46 -29.66
CA ILE A 62 -3.74 5.38 -29.40
C ILE A 62 -3.13 6.52 -28.59
N ASP A 63 -3.24 7.73 -29.12
CA ASP A 63 -2.86 9.04 -28.56
C ASP A 63 -2.00 9.00 -27.29
N PRO A 64 -0.72 9.42 -27.36
CA PRO A 64 0.12 9.45 -26.18
C PRO A 64 -0.37 10.50 -25.18
N LEU A 65 -0.50 10.10 -23.92
CA LEU A 65 -0.65 11.07 -22.84
C LEU A 65 0.68 11.79 -22.66
N THR A 66 0.62 13.11 -22.79
CA THR A 66 1.79 13.99 -22.65
C THR A 66 1.78 14.65 -21.27
N ASN A 67 2.94 15.12 -20.83
CA ASN A 67 3.11 15.81 -19.55
C ASN A 67 2.69 14.96 -18.33
N CYS A 68 2.93 13.65 -18.40
CA CYS A 68 2.79 12.75 -17.27
C CYS A 68 4.13 12.71 -16.51
N GLU A 69 4.04 12.64 -15.18
CA GLU A 69 5.20 12.35 -14.34
C GLU A 69 5.78 10.98 -14.70
N LEU A 70 7.09 10.84 -14.61
CA LEU A 70 7.74 9.58 -14.89
C LEU A 70 7.45 8.60 -13.75
N ALA A 71 6.88 7.45 -14.06
CA ALA A 71 6.62 6.40 -13.09
C ALA A 71 7.92 5.75 -12.59
N ASP A 72 7.94 5.33 -11.32
CA ASP A 72 9.11 4.66 -10.74
C ASP A 72 9.37 3.31 -11.43
N ASP A 73 8.30 2.65 -11.87
CA ASP A 73 8.28 1.36 -12.54
C ASP A 73 8.12 1.48 -14.07
N CYS A 74 8.31 2.68 -14.66
CA CYS A 74 8.19 2.93 -16.11
C CYS A 74 9.03 1.99 -17.00
N ARG A 75 10.06 1.39 -16.41
CA ARG A 75 10.99 0.45 -17.00
C ARG A 75 10.40 -0.94 -17.20
N ASP A 76 9.52 -1.39 -16.33
CA ASP A 76 9.08 -2.78 -16.32
C ASP A 76 7.55 -2.89 -16.36
N ALA A 77 6.84 -1.78 -16.12
CA ALA A 77 5.40 -1.73 -16.05
C ALA A 77 4.74 -1.83 -17.43
N ILE A 78 3.99 -2.93 -17.62
CA ILE A 78 2.96 -3.08 -18.65
C ILE A 78 1.63 -3.13 -17.92
N VAL A 79 0.82 -2.08 -18.07
CA VAL A 79 -0.46 -1.94 -17.34
C VAL A 79 -1.61 -2.37 -18.23
N THR A 80 -2.36 -3.40 -17.83
CA THR A 80 -3.58 -3.84 -18.54
C THR A 80 -4.81 -3.04 -18.11
N ARG A 81 -5.88 -3.16 -18.89
CA ARG A 81 -7.20 -2.60 -18.52
C ARG A 81 -7.67 -3.05 -17.13
N ASP A 82 -7.51 -4.33 -16.80
CA ASP A 82 -7.97 -4.87 -15.52
C ASP A 82 -7.16 -4.30 -14.34
N GLN A 83 -5.85 -4.14 -14.51
CA GLN A 83 -4.99 -3.52 -13.50
C GLN A 83 -5.33 -2.03 -13.32
N TRP A 84 -5.59 -1.31 -14.40
CA TRP A 84 -6.06 0.07 -14.34
C TRP A 84 -7.43 0.19 -13.66
N GLN A 85 -8.39 -0.68 -14.00
CA GLN A 85 -9.72 -0.65 -13.40
C GLN A 85 -9.66 -0.94 -11.90
N ALA A 86 -8.86 -1.93 -11.48
CA ALA A 86 -8.61 -2.21 -10.06
C ALA A 86 -8.01 -1.01 -9.33
N ALA A 87 -7.09 -0.27 -9.96
CA ALA A 87 -6.52 0.94 -9.38
C ALA A 87 -7.53 2.10 -9.31
N VAL A 88 -8.38 2.27 -10.33
CA VAL A 88 -9.48 3.26 -10.31
C VAL A 88 -10.48 2.93 -9.20
N ASP A 89 -10.83 1.66 -9.03
CA ASP A 89 -11.75 1.21 -7.98
C ASP A 89 -11.13 1.36 -6.60
N SER A 90 -9.82 1.13 -6.46
CA SER A 90 -9.07 1.44 -5.24
C SER A 90 -9.09 2.94 -4.92
N LEU A 91 -8.89 3.82 -5.90
CA LEU A 91 -8.97 5.28 -5.72
C LEU A 91 -10.39 5.77 -5.33
N LYS A 92 -11.43 5.07 -5.81
CA LYS A 92 -12.83 5.38 -5.49
C LYS A 92 -13.31 4.75 -4.18
N SER A 93 -12.63 3.71 -3.71
CA SER A 93 -12.93 3.10 -2.43
C SER A 93 -12.49 4.06 -1.33
N PRO A 94 -13.40 4.56 -0.48
CA PRO A 94 -12.98 5.36 0.65
C PRO A 94 -12.01 4.52 1.48
N ALA A 95 -10.87 5.11 1.85
CA ALA A 95 -9.96 4.50 2.81
C ALA A 95 -10.78 4.12 4.04
N TRP A 96 -10.79 2.83 4.40
CA TRP A 96 -11.55 2.37 5.55
C TRP A 96 -10.98 3.04 6.80
N ASN A 97 -11.82 3.79 7.49
CA ASN A 97 -11.46 4.55 8.69
C ASN A 97 -11.41 3.67 9.95
N GLY A 98 -11.67 2.37 9.82
CA GLY A 98 -11.75 1.43 10.94
C GLY A 98 -13.16 1.19 11.47
N GLU A 99 -14.17 1.89 10.94
CA GLU A 99 -15.56 1.67 11.31
C GLU A 99 -16.22 0.63 10.40
N GLY A 100 -16.86 -0.38 11.00
CA GLY A 100 -17.52 -1.47 10.26
C GLY A 100 -16.53 -2.47 9.66
N LEU A 101 -16.94 -3.19 8.62
CA LEU A 101 -16.06 -4.14 7.94
C LEU A 101 -15.22 -3.44 6.85
N PRO A 102 -13.92 -3.76 6.71
CA PRO A 102 -13.13 -3.35 5.56
C PRO A 102 -13.73 -3.90 4.26
N PRO A 103 -13.68 -3.16 3.15
CA PRO A 103 -14.06 -3.66 1.82
C PRO A 103 -13.26 -4.92 1.43
N VAL A 104 -13.89 -5.81 0.66
CA VAL A 104 -13.19 -6.95 0.04
C VAL A 104 -12.14 -6.43 -0.93
N GLY A 105 -10.94 -7.02 -0.89
CA GLY A 105 -9.76 -6.57 -1.62
C GLY A 105 -8.94 -5.49 -0.90
N MET A 106 -9.43 -4.95 0.23
CA MET A 106 -8.66 -4.00 1.02
C MET A 106 -7.54 -4.71 1.80
N VAL A 107 -6.37 -4.07 1.79
CA VAL A 107 -5.25 -4.42 2.67
C VAL A 107 -5.44 -3.70 4.00
N CYS A 108 -5.42 -4.45 5.10
CA CYS A 108 -5.56 -3.93 6.46
C CYS A 108 -4.65 -4.71 7.42
N GLU A 109 -4.62 -4.33 8.69
CA GLU A 109 -3.90 -5.10 9.71
C GLU A 109 -4.87 -6.01 10.48
N ARG A 110 -4.47 -7.25 10.74
CA ARG A 110 -5.17 -8.17 11.65
C ARG A 110 -4.30 -8.53 12.84
N ASN A 111 -4.92 -8.82 13.98
CA ASN A 111 -4.21 -9.31 15.16
C ASN A 111 -4.00 -10.82 15.09
N LYS A 112 -2.75 -11.25 14.93
CA LYS A 112 -2.28 -12.64 15.08
C LYS A 112 -1.57 -12.76 16.42
N ILE A 113 -2.30 -13.21 17.44
CA ILE A 113 -1.78 -13.51 18.80
C ILE A 113 -0.98 -12.32 19.36
N GLY A 114 -1.61 -11.16 19.46
CA GLY A 114 -1.00 -9.93 19.98
C GLY A 114 -0.14 -9.16 18.97
N THR A 115 0.23 -9.77 17.84
CA THR A 115 1.00 -9.11 16.78
C THR A 115 0.07 -8.65 15.66
N TRP A 116 0.18 -7.40 15.24
CA TRP A 116 -0.57 -6.89 14.10
C TRP A 116 0.19 -7.16 12.81
N ILE A 117 -0.45 -7.80 11.84
CA ILE A 117 0.15 -8.17 10.56
C ILE A 117 -0.74 -7.73 9.41
N GLU A 118 -0.12 -7.38 8.30
CA GLU A 118 -0.81 -7.03 7.07
C GLU A 118 -1.60 -8.24 6.52
N THR A 119 -2.82 -7.99 6.03
CA THR A 119 -3.68 -9.00 5.44
C THR A 119 -4.60 -8.40 4.39
N THR A 120 -4.98 -9.19 3.40
CA THR A 120 -5.97 -8.80 2.37
C THR A 120 -7.29 -9.49 2.65
N ILE A 121 -8.37 -8.71 2.68
CA ILE A 121 -9.73 -9.22 2.91
C ILE A 121 -10.27 -9.88 1.64
N CYS A 122 -10.78 -11.10 1.75
CA CYS A 122 -11.32 -11.85 0.61
C CYS A 122 -12.83 -12.13 0.71
N GLY A 123 -13.47 -11.77 1.83
CA GLY A 123 -14.92 -11.94 2.00
C GLY A 123 -15.43 -11.46 3.35
N HIS A 124 -16.76 -11.48 3.50
CA HIS A 124 -17.47 -11.13 4.73
C HIS A 124 -18.36 -12.29 5.16
N SER A 125 -18.69 -12.34 6.45
CA SER A 125 -19.70 -13.29 6.93
C SER A 125 -21.06 -13.00 6.28
N PRO A 126 -21.97 -14.00 6.21
CA PRO A 126 -23.30 -13.81 5.60
C PRO A 126 -24.14 -12.69 6.24
N ASP A 127 -23.87 -12.36 7.50
CA ASP A 127 -24.52 -11.23 8.19
C ASP A 127 -23.95 -9.85 7.83
N GLY A 128 -22.84 -9.81 7.07
CA GLY A 128 -22.15 -8.62 6.60
C GLY A 128 -21.54 -7.75 7.69
N LYS A 129 -21.37 -8.25 8.92
CA LYS A 129 -20.98 -7.40 10.07
C LYS A 129 -20.00 -8.01 11.06
N SER A 130 -19.99 -9.34 11.22
CA SER A 130 -19.30 -9.94 12.37
C SER A 130 -17.88 -10.39 12.06
N TYR A 131 -17.66 -10.98 10.88
CA TYR A 131 -16.38 -11.58 10.51
C TYR A 131 -15.95 -11.18 9.11
N VAL A 132 -14.63 -11.16 8.93
CA VAL A 132 -13.99 -11.07 7.63
C VAL A 132 -13.24 -12.36 7.35
N ALA A 133 -13.24 -12.74 6.07
CA ALA A 133 -12.39 -13.79 5.54
C ALA A 133 -11.10 -13.16 5.01
N PHE A 134 -9.98 -13.83 5.23
CA PHE A 134 -8.67 -13.45 4.70
C PHE A 134 -7.92 -14.68 4.20
N PHE A 135 -6.90 -14.47 3.37
CA PHE A 135 -6.02 -15.52 2.89
C PHE A 135 -4.66 -15.44 3.61
N ASP A 136 -4.22 -16.54 4.22
CA ASP A 136 -2.94 -16.68 4.93
C ASP A 136 -2.38 -18.08 4.67
N ASP A 137 -1.09 -18.19 4.33
CA ASP A 137 -0.41 -19.48 4.13
C ASP A 137 -1.21 -20.52 3.31
N TYR A 138 -1.77 -20.08 2.18
CA TYR A 138 -2.58 -20.89 1.26
C TYR A 138 -3.95 -21.35 1.79
N GLN A 139 -4.43 -20.79 2.90
CA GLN A 139 -5.71 -21.13 3.52
C GLN A 139 -6.58 -19.89 3.73
N VAL A 140 -7.91 -20.11 3.75
CA VAL A 140 -8.87 -19.08 4.13
C VAL A 140 -9.13 -19.14 5.63
N GLY A 141 -8.81 -18.05 6.32
CA GLY A 141 -9.11 -17.86 7.73
C GLY A 141 -10.28 -16.90 7.94
N TRP A 142 -10.88 -16.96 9.14
CA TRP A 142 -11.93 -16.04 9.58
C TRP A 142 -11.48 -15.32 10.85
N ILE A 143 -11.75 -14.03 10.92
CA ILE A 143 -11.46 -13.23 12.12
C ILE A 143 -12.59 -12.23 12.38
N ALA A 144 -12.88 -11.99 13.66
CA ALA A 144 -13.91 -11.04 14.05
C ALA A 144 -13.46 -9.60 13.76
N ALA A 145 -14.43 -8.74 13.43
CA ALA A 145 -14.22 -7.36 13.00
C ALA A 145 -13.45 -6.48 14.01
N ASN A 146 -13.44 -6.84 15.29
CA ASN A 146 -12.73 -6.12 16.34
C ASN A 146 -11.22 -6.44 16.40
N PHE A 147 -10.75 -7.45 15.66
CA PHE A 147 -9.33 -7.82 15.59
C PHE A 147 -8.69 -7.40 14.26
N ILE A 148 -9.32 -6.47 13.55
CA ILE A 148 -8.83 -5.86 12.33
C ILE A 148 -8.85 -4.35 12.48
N ARG A 149 -7.96 -3.67 11.79
CA ARG A 149 -7.91 -2.21 11.75
C ARG A 149 -7.25 -1.70 10.46
N PRO A 150 -7.41 -0.42 10.11
CA PRO A 150 -6.70 0.18 8.99
C PRO A 150 -5.19 0.08 9.17
N ILE A 151 -4.45 0.05 8.05
CA ILE A 151 -2.99 0.14 8.09
C ILE A 151 -2.60 1.47 8.76
N ARG A 152 -1.74 1.39 9.76
CA ARG A 152 -1.26 2.60 10.44
C ARG A 152 -0.20 3.30 9.61
N THR A 153 -0.20 4.62 9.67
CA THR A 153 0.91 5.46 9.20
C THR A 153 2.13 5.32 10.13
N ALA A 154 3.32 5.62 9.62
CA ALA A 154 4.56 5.58 10.42
C ALA A 154 4.46 6.52 11.63
N GLU A 155 3.78 7.65 11.47
CA GLU A 155 3.54 8.63 12.51
C GLU A 155 2.63 8.08 13.61
N GLN A 156 1.56 7.36 13.24
CA GLN A 156 0.67 6.70 14.21
C GLN A 156 1.38 5.58 14.97
N ILE A 157 2.27 4.83 14.30
CA ILE A 157 3.10 3.81 14.96
C ILE A 157 4.03 4.47 15.97
N ALA A 158 4.72 5.54 15.60
CA ALA A 158 5.62 6.27 16.50
C ALA A 158 4.88 6.90 17.69
N GLU A 159 3.66 7.40 17.48
CA GLU A 159 2.79 7.91 18.55
C GLU A 159 2.40 6.83 19.55
N ASP A 160 1.93 5.68 19.07
CA ASP A 160 1.53 4.57 19.93
C ASP A 160 2.71 3.97 20.68
N GLN A 161 3.87 3.84 20.03
CA GLN A 161 5.11 3.41 20.68
C GLN A 161 5.47 4.36 21.82
N ARG A 162 5.37 5.68 21.59
CA ARG A 162 5.62 6.68 22.64
C ARG A 162 4.61 6.58 23.78
N LYS A 163 3.32 6.37 23.49
CA LYS A 163 2.29 6.17 24.51
C LYS A 163 2.55 4.91 25.34
N GLN A 164 2.97 3.83 24.70
CA GLN A 164 3.31 2.59 25.37
C GLN A 164 4.54 2.76 26.27
N GLU A 165 5.59 3.42 25.78
CA GLU A 165 6.77 3.77 26.59
C GLU A 165 6.41 4.61 27.81
N ILE A 166 5.53 5.61 27.64
CA ILE A 166 5.02 6.42 28.75
C ILE A 166 4.22 5.56 29.75
N GLN A 167 3.39 4.65 29.26
CA GLN A 167 2.59 3.78 30.12
C GLN A 167 3.47 2.80 30.92
N GLU A 168 4.49 2.23 30.30
CA GLU A 168 5.47 1.38 30.97
C GLU A 168 6.26 2.18 32.02
N LEU A 169 6.69 3.41 31.69
CA LEU A 169 7.30 4.33 32.66
C LEU A 169 6.38 4.61 33.85
N MET A 170 5.08 4.87 33.60
CA MET A 170 4.11 5.10 34.68
C MET A 170 3.98 3.90 35.60
N ILE A 171 3.99 2.68 35.08
CA ILE A 171 3.94 1.44 35.87
C ILE A 171 5.19 1.32 36.75
N VAL A 172 6.38 1.54 36.17
CA VAL A 172 7.64 1.50 36.91
C VAL A 172 7.63 2.52 38.04
N LEU A 173 7.25 3.77 37.75
CA LEU A 173 7.20 4.84 38.75
C LEU A 173 6.15 4.57 39.84
N GLY A 174 4.97 4.07 39.48
CA GLY A 174 3.92 3.72 40.45
C GLY A 174 4.26 2.52 41.33
N SER A 175 5.25 1.71 40.96
CA SER A 175 5.73 0.58 41.76
C SER A 175 6.78 0.95 42.81
N VAL A 176 7.29 2.19 42.79
CA VAL A 176 8.26 2.68 43.78
C VAL A 176 7.50 3.18 45.01
N GLU A 177 7.68 2.52 46.15
CA GLU A 177 7.04 2.90 47.43
C GLU A 177 7.67 4.16 48.07
N SER A 178 8.87 4.53 47.62
CA SER A 178 9.66 5.67 48.10
C SER A 178 9.42 6.92 47.24
N ALA A 179 9.24 8.07 47.88
CA ALA A 179 9.21 9.37 47.20
C ALA A 179 10.62 9.97 46.98
N ASP A 180 11.69 9.24 47.33
CA ASP A 180 13.06 9.70 47.09
C ASP A 180 13.39 9.64 45.60
N TYR A 181 13.79 10.79 45.04
CA TYR A 181 14.22 10.93 43.66
C TYR A 181 15.35 9.95 43.28
N LYS A 182 16.16 9.52 44.24
CA LYS A 182 17.22 8.54 44.02
C LYS A 182 16.67 7.16 43.66
N ASP A 183 15.65 6.69 44.38
CA ASP A 183 15.06 5.37 44.17
C ASP A 183 14.28 5.32 42.85
N ILE A 184 13.59 6.42 42.53
CA ILE A 184 12.92 6.63 41.24
C ILE A 184 13.94 6.55 40.08
N ALA A 185 15.09 7.24 40.19
CA ALA A 185 16.11 7.24 39.16
C ALA A 185 16.71 5.84 38.92
N ILE A 186 16.90 5.06 39.99
CA ILE A 186 17.37 3.68 39.91
C ILE A 186 16.34 2.80 39.17
N ALA A 187 15.05 2.94 39.48
CA ALA A 187 13.99 2.16 38.84
C ALA A 187 13.89 2.43 37.33
N ILE A 188 13.96 3.70 36.91
CA ILE A 188 13.99 4.08 35.48
C ILE A 188 15.20 3.44 34.78
N GLN A 189 16.38 3.47 35.42
CA GLN A 189 17.59 2.91 34.85
C GLN A 189 17.54 1.37 34.75
N GLN A 190 16.98 0.69 35.75
CA GLN A 190 16.80 -0.76 35.76
C GLN A 190 15.81 -1.23 34.70
N ALA A 191 14.77 -0.45 34.42
CA ALA A 191 13.84 -0.68 33.32
C ALA A 191 14.44 -0.33 31.94
N ASN A 192 15.73 0.04 31.88
CA ASN A 192 16.50 0.27 30.66
C ASN A 192 15.97 1.42 29.77
N PHE A 193 15.21 2.35 30.35
CA PHE A 193 14.81 3.56 29.65
C PHE A 193 16.04 4.44 29.37
N ARG A 194 16.19 4.87 28.12
CA ARG A 194 17.32 5.70 27.68
C ARG A 194 16.87 7.11 27.34
N LYS A 195 17.75 8.08 27.60
CA LYS A 195 17.55 9.46 27.15
C LYS A 195 17.56 9.50 25.63
N GLN A 196 16.48 9.98 25.01
CA GLN A 196 16.52 10.40 23.61
C GLN A 196 17.34 11.69 23.50
N VAL A 197 18.36 11.67 22.65
CA VAL A 197 19.12 12.86 22.28
C VAL A 197 18.54 13.32 20.95
N SER A 198 17.97 14.53 20.91
CA SER A 198 17.57 15.13 19.63
C SER A 198 18.81 15.27 18.75
N GLN A 199 18.77 14.70 17.54
CA GLN A 199 19.69 15.09 16.47
C GLN A 199 19.29 16.45 15.91
#